data_AF-A0A397ZRM2-F1
#
_entry.id   AF-A0A397ZRM2-F1
#
_cell.length_a   1.000
_cell.length_b   1.000
_cell.length_c   1.000
_cell.angle_alpha   90.00
_cell.angle_beta   90.00
_cell.angle_gamma   90.00
#
_symmetry.space_group_name_H-M   'P 1'
#
loop_
_entity.id
_entity.type
_entity.pdbx_description
1 polymer ?
#
loop_
_entity_poly.entity_id
_entity_poly.type
_entity_poly.pdbx_seq_one_letter_code
_entity_poly.pdbx_strand_id
1 'polypeptide(L)'
;MAATAGTASSSHLLLSSSRHVAASPQPRILFPSLSGKRVAVGKNHHATGVRCMAVAADATAETKPAAKKKSGYELQTLTSWLLRQEMKGEIDTELTIVMSSIAMASGYCMYSSSVIFVLTLGKGVFAFTLDPMYGEFVLTQENIEIPKAGKIYSFNEGNYQMWDENLKKYIDDLKDPGPSGKPYSARYIGSLVGDFHRTLLYGGIYGYPRDAKSKNGKLRLLYECAPMSFIVEQAGGKGSDGHQRVLDIQPTEIHQRVPLYIGSKEEVEKLEKYLA
;
A
#
# COMPACT_ATOMS: atom_id res chain seq x y z
N MET A 1 36.90 -42.43 -39.31
CA MET A 1 36.51 -43.65 -38.57
C MET A 1 35.21 -43.35 -37.85
N ALA A 2 34.19 -44.16 -38.13
CA ALA A 2 32.86 -44.10 -37.53
C ALA A 2 32.76 -45.08 -36.35
N ALA A 3 31.94 -44.73 -35.35
CA ALA A 3 31.16 -45.63 -34.47
C ALA A 3 30.17 -44.72 -33.70
N THR A 4 28.83 -44.71 -33.83
CA THR A 4 27.75 -45.73 -33.59
C THR A 4 27.93 -46.51 -32.30
N ALA A 5 26.97 -46.74 -31.40
CA ALA A 5 25.58 -46.34 -31.13
C ALA A 5 25.16 -47.02 -29.80
N GLY A 6 24.02 -46.62 -29.19
CA GLY A 6 23.23 -47.42 -28.22
C GLY A 6 23.20 -46.86 -26.78
N THR A 7 22.20 -46.09 -26.35
CA THR A 7 20.82 -46.39 -25.90
C THR A 7 20.64 -47.15 -24.57
N ALA A 8 20.05 -46.41 -23.62
CA ALA A 8 18.92 -46.75 -22.74
C ALA A 8 19.12 -47.14 -21.26
N SER A 9 18.29 -46.46 -20.45
CA SER A 9 17.70 -46.85 -19.15
C SER A 9 18.47 -46.51 -17.86
N SER A 10 18.00 -45.51 -17.11
CA SER A 10 16.97 -45.71 -16.07
C SER A 10 16.78 -44.42 -15.27
N SER A 11 15.52 -44.01 -15.17
CA SER A 11 15.04 -42.87 -14.41
C SER A 11 15.13 -43.13 -12.91
N HIS A 12 15.89 -42.33 -12.17
CA HIS A 12 15.74 -42.20 -10.72
C HIS A 12 15.56 -40.73 -10.35
N LEU A 13 14.29 -40.32 -10.36
CA LEU A 13 13.80 -39.14 -9.66
C LEU A 13 13.94 -39.40 -8.15
N LEU A 14 14.92 -38.77 -7.52
CA LEU A 14 15.00 -38.68 -6.06
C LEU A 14 14.05 -37.57 -5.60
N LEU A 15 12.81 -37.96 -5.28
CA LEU A 15 11.89 -37.13 -4.50
C LEU A 15 12.46 -36.96 -3.09
N SER A 16 13.09 -35.81 -2.84
CA SER A 16 13.40 -35.38 -1.48
C SER A 16 12.11 -35.02 -0.76
N SER A 17 11.90 -35.68 0.38
CA SER A 17 10.71 -35.56 1.23
C SER A 17 10.43 -34.13 1.66
N SER A 18 9.16 -33.74 1.49
CA SER A 18 8.56 -32.50 1.94
C SER A 18 8.86 -32.23 3.42
N ARG A 19 9.64 -31.18 3.70
CA ARG A 19 9.60 -30.52 5.00
C ARG A 19 8.42 -29.58 4.96
N HIS A 20 7.44 -29.83 5.83
CA HIS A 20 6.35 -28.90 6.11
C HIS A 20 6.93 -27.52 6.44
N VAL A 21 6.89 -26.60 5.47
CA VAL A 21 7.09 -25.18 5.70
C VAL A 21 5.83 -24.69 6.39
N ALA A 22 5.94 -24.34 7.66
CA ALA A 22 4.87 -23.74 8.43
C ALA A 22 4.31 -22.54 7.67
N ALA A 23 2.98 -22.50 7.50
CA ALA A 23 2.27 -21.36 6.94
C ALA A 23 2.47 -20.15 7.87
N SER A 24 3.36 -19.23 7.46
CA SER A 24 3.52 -17.92 8.10
C SER A 24 2.29 -17.06 7.77
N PRO A 25 1.74 -16.28 8.73
CA PRO A 25 0.43 -15.67 8.59
C PRO A 25 0.43 -14.56 7.54
N GLN A 26 -0.66 -14.49 6.77
CA GLN A 26 -1.01 -13.30 5.97
C GLN A 26 -0.92 -12.02 6.81
N PRO A 27 -0.74 -10.83 6.19
CA PRO A 27 -0.68 -9.57 6.93
C PRO A 27 -1.94 -9.40 7.80
N ARG A 28 -1.75 -9.52 9.11
CA ARG A 28 -2.79 -9.40 10.13
C ARG A 28 -2.88 -7.93 10.53
N ILE A 29 -3.88 -7.23 10.00
CA ILE A 29 -4.16 -5.84 10.37
C ILE A 29 -5.20 -5.83 11.48
N LEU A 30 -4.92 -5.08 12.54
CA LEU A 30 -5.75 -5.00 13.75
C LEU A 30 -6.80 -3.90 13.57
N PHE A 31 -8.10 -4.25 13.47
CA PHE A 31 -9.17 -3.27 13.30
C PHE A 31 -10.02 -3.11 14.57
N PRO A 32 -10.39 -1.87 14.96
CA PRO A 32 -11.25 -1.64 16.11
C PRO A 32 -12.69 -2.13 15.85
N SER A 33 -13.28 -2.81 16.84
CA SER A 33 -14.68 -3.21 16.81
C SER A 33 -15.61 -2.03 17.14
N LEU A 34 -16.37 -1.56 16.16
CA LEU A 34 -17.42 -0.55 16.37
C LEU A 34 -18.78 -1.25 16.57
N SER A 35 -19.30 -1.24 17.79
CA SER A 35 -20.67 -1.64 18.09
C SER A 35 -21.65 -0.55 17.64
N GLY A 36 -22.37 -0.78 16.54
CA GLY A 36 -23.35 0.15 15.99
C GLY A 36 -24.58 0.33 16.90
N LYS A 37 -25.00 1.59 17.12
CA LYS A 37 -26.35 1.91 17.60
C LYS A 37 -27.27 1.99 16.38
N ARG A 38 -28.35 1.19 16.36
CA ARG A 38 -29.43 1.33 15.37
C ARG A 38 -30.18 2.63 15.60
N VAL A 39 -30.30 3.47 14.58
CA VAL A 39 -31.27 4.56 14.52
C VAL A 39 -32.53 4.01 13.85
N ALA A 40 -33.64 3.95 14.58
CA ALA A 40 -34.93 3.54 14.05
C ALA A 40 -35.60 4.73 13.34
N VAL A 41 -35.94 4.58 12.07
CA VAL A 41 -36.78 5.50 11.30
C VAL A 41 -38.24 5.16 11.58
N GLY A 42 -38.95 6.05 12.29
CA GLY A 42 -40.38 5.93 12.58
C GLY A 42 -41.25 6.40 11.42
N LYS A 43 -42.21 5.58 11.00
CA LYS A 43 -43.30 5.96 10.08
C LYS A 43 -44.37 6.74 10.85
N ASN A 44 -44.72 7.94 10.38
CA ASN A 44 -45.83 8.74 10.89
C ASN A 44 -47.17 8.19 10.39
N HIS A 45 -48.03 7.77 11.32
CA HIS A 45 -49.47 7.74 11.10
C HIS A 45 -50.15 8.68 12.10
N HIS A 46 -50.90 9.65 11.57
CA HIS A 46 -51.79 10.52 12.31
C HIS A 46 -52.99 9.72 12.84
N ALA A 47 -53.21 9.76 14.15
CA ALA A 47 -54.50 9.53 14.76
C ALA A 47 -54.65 10.47 15.97
N THR A 48 -55.70 11.27 15.91
CA THR A 48 -56.14 12.27 16.89
C THR A 48 -56.85 11.59 18.06
N GLY A 49 -56.50 11.97 19.30
CA GLY A 49 -57.19 11.52 20.52
C GLY A 49 -56.72 12.30 21.75
N VAL A 50 -57.67 12.91 22.47
CA VAL A 50 -57.45 13.88 23.55
C VAL A 50 -57.54 13.22 24.94
N ARG A 51 -56.60 13.62 25.81
CA ARG A 51 -56.55 13.65 27.32
C ARG A 51 -56.68 12.37 28.14
N CYS A 52 -55.73 12.22 29.09
CA CYS A 52 -55.96 12.48 30.53
C CYS A 52 -54.63 12.65 31.27
N MET A 53 -54.57 13.65 32.15
CA MET A 53 -53.49 13.89 33.13
C MET A 53 -53.87 13.23 34.46
N ALA A 54 -52.90 12.59 35.10
CA ALA A 54 -52.93 12.30 36.53
C ALA A 54 -51.53 12.59 37.12
N VAL A 55 -51.51 13.27 38.25
CA VAL A 55 -50.33 13.82 38.93
C VAL A 55 -49.96 12.98 40.15
N ALA A 56 -48.65 12.83 40.36
CA ALA A 56 -47.87 12.50 41.57
C ALA A 56 -47.81 11.05 42.11
N ALA A 57 -46.57 10.52 42.18
CA ALA A 57 -45.89 10.15 43.44
C ALA A 57 -44.41 9.80 43.18
N ASP A 58 -43.52 10.25 44.06
CA ASP A 58 -42.06 10.13 44.04
C ASP A 58 -41.52 8.69 44.01
N ALA A 59 -40.41 8.45 43.30
CA ALA A 59 -39.38 7.48 43.70
C ALA A 59 -38.06 7.68 42.91
N THR A 60 -37.05 8.16 43.63
CA THR A 60 -35.62 7.81 43.56
C THR A 60 -34.92 7.71 42.20
N ALA A 61 -33.98 8.64 41.98
CA ALA A 61 -32.95 8.57 40.95
C ALA A 61 -32.04 7.34 41.14
N GLU A 62 -32.08 6.39 40.21
CA GLU A 62 -31.06 5.36 40.05
C GLU A 62 -30.13 5.72 38.89
N THR A 63 -28.87 5.99 39.22
CA THR A 63 -27.76 6.17 38.29
C THR A 63 -27.39 4.81 37.68
N LYS A 64 -27.63 4.62 36.38
CA LYS A 64 -27.10 3.44 35.65
C LYS A 64 -25.57 3.54 35.56
N PRO A 65 -24.82 2.47 35.89
CA PRO A 65 -23.37 2.50 35.78
C PRO A 65 -22.95 2.53 34.30
N ALA A 66 -21.99 3.41 33.98
CA ALA A 66 -21.40 3.49 32.65
C ALA A 66 -20.72 2.16 32.29
N ALA A 67 -21.24 1.48 31.26
CA ALA A 67 -20.63 0.28 30.73
C ALA A 67 -19.24 0.61 30.14
N LYS A 68 -18.19 0.08 30.77
CA LYS A 68 -16.82 0.10 30.22
C LYS A 68 -16.83 -0.62 28.86
N LYS A 69 -16.63 0.11 27.77
CA LYS A 69 -16.36 -0.47 26.44
C LYS A 69 -15.02 -1.21 26.51
N LYS A 70 -15.07 -2.55 26.57
CA LYS A 70 -13.89 -3.38 26.25
C LYS A 70 -13.67 -3.27 24.74
N SER A 71 -12.59 -2.62 24.31
CA SER A 71 -12.17 -2.64 22.91
C SER A 71 -11.58 -4.02 22.61
N GLY A 72 -12.45 -4.96 22.22
CA GLY A 72 -12.01 -6.24 21.66
C GLY A 72 -11.55 -6.01 20.24
N TYR A 73 -10.31 -6.37 19.94
CA TYR A 73 -9.82 -6.46 18.57
C TYR A 73 -10.05 -7.90 18.07
N GLU A 74 -10.72 -8.04 16.94
CA GLU A 74 -10.96 -9.34 16.30
C GLU A 74 -9.99 -9.51 15.13
N LEU A 75 -9.24 -10.60 15.13
CA LEU A 75 -8.34 -10.97 14.03
C LEU A 75 -9.18 -11.55 12.88
N GLN A 76 -9.26 -10.80 11.78
CA GLN A 76 -9.94 -11.20 10.55
C GLN A 76 -9.07 -10.92 9.34
N THR A 77 -9.26 -11.68 8.26
CA THR A 77 -8.57 -11.41 6.98
C THR A 77 -9.14 -10.13 6.36
N LEU A 78 -8.32 -9.40 5.59
CA LEU A 78 -8.77 -8.16 4.95
C LEU A 78 -10.00 -8.39 4.07
N THR A 79 -10.05 -9.52 3.35
CA THR A 79 -11.19 -9.90 2.50
C THR A 79 -12.47 -10.08 3.31
N SER A 80 -12.39 -10.72 4.48
CA SER A 80 -13.54 -10.89 5.37
C SER A 80 -13.99 -9.57 6.01
N TRP A 81 -13.05 -8.66 6.30
CA TRP A 81 -13.40 -7.33 6.79
C TRP A 81 -14.11 -6.51 5.71
N LEU A 82 -13.56 -6.47 4.50
CA LEU A 82 -14.13 -5.73 3.38
C LEU A 82 -15.56 -6.20 3.06
N LEU A 83 -15.77 -7.52 2.98
CA LEU A 83 -17.10 -8.10 2.79
C LEU A 83 -18.09 -7.66 3.88
N ARG A 84 -17.66 -7.59 5.14
CA ARG A 84 -18.52 -7.14 6.24
C ARG A 84 -18.87 -5.65 6.15
N GLN A 85 -17.96 -4.82 5.65
CA GLN A 85 -18.25 -3.40 5.46
C GLN A 85 -19.14 -3.15 4.25
N GLU A 86 -18.95 -3.92 3.18
CA GLU A 86 -19.86 -3.95 2.03
C GLU A 86 -21.28 -4.34 2.47
N MET A 87 -21.42 -5.43 3.25
CA MET A 87 -22.72 -5.87 3.77
C MET A 87 -23.41 -4.85 4.69
N LYS A 88 -22.64 -3.95 5.31
CA LYS A 88 -23.19 -2.83 6.11
C LYS A 88 -23.54 -1.61 5.27
N GLY A 89 -23.17 -1.59 3.99
CA GLY A 89 -23.29 -0.42 3.12
C GLY A 89 -22.32 0.72 3.49
N GLU A 90 -21.27 0.44 4.27
CA GLU A 90 -20.24 1.44 4.62
C GLU A 90 -19.23 1.62 3.47
N ILE A 91 -19.03 0.59 2.66
CA ILE A 91 -18.07 0.54 1.55
C ILE A 91 -18.79 0.00 0.31
N ASP A 92 -18.52 0.59 -0.85
CA ASP A 92 -19.06 0.11 -2.12
C ASP A 92 -18.39 -1.22 -2.56
N THR A 93 -19.11 -2.06 -3.28
CA THR A 93 -18.62 -3.33 -3.83
C THR A 93 -17.36 -3.11 -4.67
N GLU A 94 -17.32 -2.05 -5.48
CA GLU A 94 -16.16 -1.72 -6.31
C GLU A 94 -14.91 -1.44 -5.46
N LEU A 95 -15.06 -0.67 -4.39
CA LEU A 95 -13.96 -0.33 -3.48
C LEU A 95 -13.44 -1.57 -2.75
N THR A 96 -14.35 -2.46 -2.33
CA THR A 96 -14.01 -3.77 -1.73
C THR A 96 -13.19 -4.64 -2.66
N ILE A 97 -13.59 -4.78 -3.93
CA ILE A 97 -12.87 -5.58 -4.92
C ILE A 97 -11.46 -5.03 -5.15
N VAL A 98 -11.34 -3.70 -5.29
CA VAL A 98 -10.06 -3.05 -5.54
C VAL A 98 -9.10 -3.23 -4.36
N MET A 99 -9.55 -2.95 -3.14
CA MET A 99 -8.72 -3.13 -1.93
C MET A 99 -8.29 -4.58 -1.72
N SER A 100 -9.20 -5.54 -1.93
CA SER A 100 -8.87 -6.96 -1.81
C SER A 100 -7.86 -7.40 -2.87
N SER A 101 -7.97 -6.89 -4.10
CA SER A 101 -7.07 -7.27 -5.19
C SER A 101 -5.64 -6.81 -4.92
N ILE A 102 -5.46 -5.55 -4.49
CA ILE A 102 -4.14 -4.97 -4.18
C ILE A 102 -3.43 -5.78 -3.10
N ALA A 103 -4.15 -6.21 -2.06
CA ALA A 103 -3.57 -6.96 -0.95
C ALA A 103 -3.18 -8.40 -1.31
N MET A 104 -3.72 -8.96 -2.41
CA MET A 104 -3.37 -10.31 -2.87
C MET A 104 -2.23 -10.29 -3.88
N ALA A 105 -2.27 -9.36 -4.82
CA ALA A 105 -1.28 -9.23 -5.88
C ALA A 105 -1.15 -7.77 -6.33
N SER A 106 0.07 -7.36 -6.67
CA SER A 106 0.30 -6.05 -7.30
C SER A 106 1.46 -6.16 -8.28
N GLY A 107 1.33 -5.44 -9.38
CA GLY A 107 2.35 -5.43 -10.42
C GLY A 107 2.23 -4.22 -11.33
N TYR A 108 3.24 -4.02 -12.16
CA TYR A 108 3.24 -3.03 -13.21
C TYR A 108 3.92 -3.58 -14.46
N CYS A 109 3.55 -3.04 -15.62
CA CYS A 109 4.27 -3.24 -16.86
C CYS A 109 4.97 -1.94 -17.24
N MET A 110 6.28 -2.00 -17.48
CA MET A 110 7.09 -0.89 -17.94
C MET A 110 7.43 -1.10 -19.42
N TYR A 111 7.02 -0.15 -20.25
CA TYR A 111 7.36 -0.11 -21.68
C TYR A 111 8.52 0.87 -21.88
N SER A 112 9.75 0.34 -22.00
CA SER A 112 10.96 1.13 -22.22
C SER A 112 11.76 0.56 -23.40
N SER A 113 13.09 0.48 -23.29
CA SER A 113 13.94 -0.25 -24.26
C SER A 113 13.61 -1.75 -24.33
N SER A 114 13.00 -2.28 -23.27
CA SER A 114 12.36 -3.60 -23.20
C SER A 114 11.01 -3.48 -22.48
N VAL A 115 10.15 -4.49 -22.66
CA VAL A 115 8.89 -4.58 -21.90
C VAL A 115 9.15 -5.44 -20.68
N ILE A 116 9.00 -4.85 -19.49
CA ILE A 116 9.25 -5.52 -18.22
C ILE A 116 7.95 -5.58 -17.42
N PHE A 117 7.54 -6.79 -17.05
CA PHE A 117 6.42 -7.02 -16.14
C PHE A 117 6.95 -7.38 -14.76
N VAL A 118 6.64 -6.56 -13.76
CA VAL A 118 7.03 -6.78 -12.36
C VAL A 118 5.79 -7.13 -11.55
N LEU A 119 5.88 -8.16 -10.72
CA LEU A 119 4.76 -8.69 -9.95
C LEU A 119 5.20 -9.12 -8.55
N THR A 120 4.31 -8.93 -7.57
CA THR A 120 4.35 -9.59 -6.26
C THR A 120 3.01 -10.25 -5.95
N LEU A 121 3.07 -11.39 -5.25
CA LEU A 121 1.92 -12.10 -4.68
C LEU A 121 1.99 -12.14 -3.14
N GLY A 122 2.71 -11.18 -2.54
CA GLY A 122 2.94 -11.12 -1.09
C GLY A 122 4.09 -11.99 -0.57
N LYS A 123 4.90 -12.57 -1.47
CA LYS A 123 6.12 -13.33 -1.15
C LYS A 123 7.24 -12.97 -2.13
N GLY A 124 7.89 -11.83 -1.92
CA GLY A 124 8.96 -11.35 -2.80
C GLY A 124 8.43 -10.68 -4.06
N VAL A 125 9.36 -10.16 -4.86
CA VAL A 125 9.09 -9.41 -6.10
C VAL A 125 9.83 -10.06 -7.25
N PHE A 126 9.14 -10.26 -8.37
CA PHE A 126 9.68 -10.94 -9.56
C PHE A 126 9.56 -10.01 -10.76
N ALA A 127 10.58 -9.98 -11.60
CA ALA A 127 10.53 -9.29 -12.88
C ALA A 127 10.67 -10.27 -14.04
N PHE A 128 9.79 -10.10 -15.01
CA PHE A 128 9.79 -10.82 -16.26
C PHE A 128 10.03 -9.83 -17.40
N THR A 129 10.84 -10.21 -18.37
CA THR A 129 11.09 -9.40 -19.57
C THR A 129 10.47 -10.10 -20.76
N LEU A 130 9.77 -9.35 -21.60
CA LEU A 130 9.20 -9.88 -22.84
C LEU A 130 10.33 -10.21 -23.82
N ASP A 131 10.42 -11.47 -24.24
CA ASP A 131 11.19 -11.85 -25.41
C ASP A 131 10.31 -11.66 -26.66
N PRO A 132 10.59 -10.68 -27.52
CA PRO A 132 9.78 -10.40 -28.70
C PRO A 132 9.89 -11.49 -29.78
N MET A 133 10.90 -12.37 -29.73
CA MET A 133 11.05 -13.46 -30.70
C MET A 133 10.04 -14.57 -30.43
N TYR A 134 9.76 -14.87 -29.16
CA TYR A 134 8.83 -15.92 -28.76
C TYR A 134 7.46 -15.38 -28.32
N GLY A 135 7.36 -14.09 -28.00
CA GLY A 135 6.13 -13.48 -27.50
C GLY A 135 5.81 -13.85 -26.05
N GLU A 136 6.82 -14.27 -25.27
CA GLU A 136 6.68 -14.75 -23.91
C GLU A 136 7.43 -13.87 -22.90
N PHE A 137 6.86 -13.74 -21.71
CA PHE A 137 7.53 -13.12 -20.57
C PHE A 137 8.43 -14.13 -19.88
N VAL A 138 9.75 -13.94 -19.98
CA VAL A 138 10.74 -14.79 -19.32
C VAL A 138 11.16 -14.17 -17.99
N LEU A 139 11.30 -15.00 -16.95
CA LEU A 139 11.76 -14.56 -15.64
C LEU A 139 13.22 -14.10 -15.74
N THR A 140 13.47 -12.82 -15.47
CA THR A 140 14.81 -12.22 -15.57
C THR A 140 15.40 -11.85 -14.23
N GLN A 141 14.56 -11.55 -13.22
CA GLN A 141 15.02 -11.31 -11.86
C GLN A 141 14.05 -11.94 -10.85
N GLU A 142 14.62 -12.73 -9.95
CA GLU A 142 13.93 -13.36 -8.83
C GLU A 142 14.19 -12.58 -7.54
N ASN A 143 13.16 -12.50 -6.69
CA ASN A 143 13.26 -11.92 -5.35
C ASN A 143 14.02 -10.58 -5.31
N ILE A 144 13.55 -9.61 -6.09
CA ILE A 144 14.14 -8.28 -6.12
C ILE A 144 14.07 -7.67 -4.72
N GLU A 145 15.23 -7.29 -4.19
CA GLU A 145 15.39 -6.56 -2.95
C GLU A 145 15.88 -5.15 -3.24
N ILE A 146 15.18 -4.15 -2.71
CA ILE A 146 15.60 -2.75 -2.83
C ILE A 146 16.79 -2.48 -1.90
N PRO A 147 17.81 -1.74 -2.34
CA PRO A 147 18.87 -1.29 -1.45
C PRO A 147 18.31 -0.51 -0.24
N LYS A 148 18.87 -0.72 0.95
CA LYS A 148 18.39 -0.08 2.19
C LYS A 148 18.46 1.45 2.16
N ALA A 149 19.45 1.99 1.43
CA ALA A 149 19.69 3.40 1.18
C ALA A 149 20.18 3.59 -0.26
N GLY A 150 20.09 4.83 -0.78
CA GLY A 150 20.57 5.13 -2.13
C GLY A 150 20.66 6.63 -2.38
N LYS A 151 21.72 7.07 -3.06
CA LYS A 151 22.00 8.49 -3.32
C LYS A 151 21.30 9.03 -4.57
N ILE A 152 20.04 8.63 -4.80
CA ILE A 152 19.23 9.10 -5.92
C ILE A 152 17.90 9.61 -5.37
N TYR A 153 17.50 10.81 -5.77
CA TYR A 153 16.18 11.33 -5.47
C TYR A 153 15.42 11.69 -6.75
N SER A 154 14.11 11.47 -6.71
CA SER A 154 13.23 11.64 -7.85
C SER A 154 11.99 12.44 -7.49
N PHE A 155 12.05 13.74 -7.80
CA PHE A 155 11.03 14.72 -7.48
C PHE A 155 10.89 15.71 -8.64
N ASN A 156 9.67 16.22 -8.85
CA ASN A 156 9.43 17.28 -9.83
C ASN A 156 9.81 18.66 -9.26
N GLU A 157 11.09 19.02 -9.30
CA GLU A 157 11.58 20.30 -8.78
C GLU A 157 10.98 21.55 -9.47
N GLY A 158 10.29 21.40 -10.60
CA GLY A 158 9.50 22.49 -11.18
C GLY A 158 8.39 23.02 -10.24
N ASN A 159 7.99 22.20 -9.25
CA ASN A 159 7.02 22.58 -8.22
C ASN A 159 7.67 23.06 -6.91
N TYR A 160 8.99 23.21 -6.85
CA TYR A 160 9.74 23.47 -5.62
C TYR A 160 9.18 24.65 -4.79
N GLN A 161 8.84 25.76 -5.46
CA GLN A 161 8.28 26.95 -4.79
C GLN A 161 6.90 26.70 -4.14
N MET A 162 6.17 25.68 -4.58
CA MET A 162 4.83 25.32 -4.11
C MET A 162 4.85 24.25 -3.01
N TRP A 163 6.02 23.74 -2.62
CA TRP A 163 6.16 22.74 -1.58
C TRP A 163 6.22 23.35 -0.17
N ASP A 164 5.96 22.52 0.83
CA ASP A 164 6.12 22.86 2.24
C ASP A 164 7.62 23.15 2.56
N GLU A 165 7.88 24.09 3.47
CA GLU A 165 9.25 24.51 3.83
C GLU A 165 10.13 23.35 4.33
N ASN A 166 9.54 22.40 5.05
CA ASN A 166 10.24 21.20 5.53
C ASN A 166 10.73 20.31 4.38
N LEU A 167 9.93 20.18 3.32
CA LEU A 167 10.32 19.43 2.14
C LEU A 167 11.40 20.17 1.34
N LYS A 168 11.32 21.50 1.25
CA LYS A 168 12.37 22.32 0.63
C LYS A 168 13.71 22.10 1.31
N LYS A 169 13.76 22.20 2.65
CA LYS A 169 14.96 21.92 3.45
C LYS A 169 15.51 20.53 3.19
N TYR A 170 14.64 19.51 3.16
CA TYR A 170 15.07 18.14 2.84
C TYR A 170 15.75 18.07 1.47
N ILE A 171 15.15 18.64 0.43
CA ILE A 171 15.70 18.62 -0.94
C ILE A 171 17.01 19.42 -1.02
N ASP A 172 17.12 20.53 -0.32
CA ASP A 172 18.36 21.33 -0.28
C ASP A 172 19.50 20.56 0.41
N ASP A 173 19.21 19.85 1.49
CA ASP A 173 20.18 19.00 2.19
C ASP A 173 20.63 17.80 1.35
N LEU A 174 19.82 17.31 0.41
CA LEU A 174 20.24 16.28 -0.54
C LEU A 174 21.21 16.83 -1.61
N LYS A 175 21.11 18.12 -1.93
CA LYS A 175 21.96 18.82 -2.90
C LYS A 175 23.27 19.29 -2.28
N ASP A 176 23.31 19.49 -0.97
CA ASP A 176 24.53 19.83 -0.26
C ASP A 176 25.45 18.59 -0.14
N PRO A 177 26.64 18.57 -0.77
CA PRO A 177 27.61 17.50 -0.59
C PRO A 177 28.20 17.42 0.82
N GLY A 178 28.06 18.47 1.63
CA GLY A 178 28.73 18.62 2.91
C GLY A 178 30.28 18.55 2.80
N PRO A 179 30.99 18.38 3.93
CA PRO A 179 32.44 18.50 3.97
C PRO A 179 33.24 17.37 3.27
N SER A 180 32.62 16.25 2.91
CA SER A 180 33.36 15.04 2.48
C SER A 180 32.61 14.14 1.50
N GLY A 181 31.48 14.61 0.94
CA GLY A 181 30.57 13.78 0.14
C GLY A 181 30.42 14.20 -1.32
N LYS A 182 29.73 13.33 -2.07
CA LYS A 182 29.06 13.70 -3.32
C LYS A 182 27.57 13.93 -3.01
N PRO A 183 26.93 14.94 -3.64
CA PRO A 183 25.52 15.18 -3.45
C PRO A 183 24.70 14.02 -4.03
N TYR A 184 23.42 13.95 -3.66
CA TYR A 184 22.53 12.97 -4.27
C TYR A 184 22.32 13.30 -5.75
N SER A 185 22.15 12.27 -6.58
CA SER A 185 21.84 12.43 -7.99
C SER A 185 20.34 12.64 -8.20
N ALA A 186 19.97 13.76 -8.81
CA ALA A 186 18.60 14.01 -9.24
C ALA A 186 18.26 13.16 -10.48
N ARG A 187 17.17 12.41 -10.45
CA ARG A 187 16.63 11.68 -11.61
C ARG A 187 15.11 11.76 -11.62
N TYR A 188 14.52 12.33 -12.66
CA TYR A 188 13.07 12.41 -12.78
C TYR A 188 12.67 12.14 -14.22
N ILE A 189 12.11 10.96 -14.48
CA ILE A 189 11.63 10.54 -15.79
C ILE A 189 10.27 11.17 -16.08
N GLY A 190 9.47 11.42 -15.04
CA GLY A 190 8.10 11.95 -15.16
C GLY A 190 7.06 10.86 -15.37
N SER A 191 7.44 9.60 -15.17
CA SER A 191 6.56 8.43 -15.18
C SER A 191 6.74 7.69 -13.86
N LEU A 192 5.66 7.55 -13.08
CA LEU A 192 5.67 6.83 -11.80
C LEU A 192 6.33 5.46 -11.95
N VAL A 193 5.93 4.70 -12.97
CA VAL A 193 6.46 3.34 -13.22
C VAL A 193 7.96 3.39 -13.52
N GLY A 194 8.42 4.30 -14.37
CA GLY A 194 9.83 4.39 -14.74
C GLY A 194 10.71 4.84 -13.58
N ASP A 195 10.28 5.87 -12.85
CA ASP A 195 11.00 6.37 -11.68
C ASP A 195 11.01 5.35 -10.53
N PHE A 196 9.90 4.64 -10.32
CA PHE A 196 9.80 3.56 -9.34
C PHE A 196 10.70 2.37 -9.71
N HIS A 197 10.66 1.90 -10.95
CA HIS A 197 11.47 0.76 -11.40
C HIS A 197 12.98 1.03 -11.21
N ARG A 198 13.44 2.24 -11.53
CA ARG A 198 14.82 2.66 -11.23
C ARG A 198 15.08 2.63 -9.73
N THR A 199 14.17 3.20 -8.92
CA THR A 199 14.33 3.27 -7.46
C THR A 199 14.36 1.88 -6.83
N LEU A 200 13.58 0.94 -7.36
CA LEU A 200 13.54 -0.46 -6.93
C LEU A 200 14.89 -1.15 -7.13
N LEU A 201 15.56 -0.91 -8.26
CA LEU A 201 16.84 -1.57 -8.60
C LEU A 201 18.07 -0.87 -8.00
N TYR A 202 18.11 0.46 -8.03
CA TYR A 202 19.29 1.24 -7.63
C TYR A 202 19.19 1.84 -6.22
N GLY A 203 18.03 1.73 -5.58
CA GLY A 203 17.75 2.41 -4.33
C GLY A 203 17.55 3.92 -4.51
N GLY A 204 17.34 4.59 -3.39
CA GLY A 204 17.00 6.01 -3.33
C GLY A 204 15.53 6.22 -3.03
N ILE A 205 15.01 7.37 -3.42
CA ILE A 205 13.65 7.81 -3.09
C ILE A 205 12.95 8.45 -4.28
N TYR A 206 11.70 8.06 -4.51
CA TYR A 206 10.75 8.77 -5.34
C TYR A 206 9.74 9.49 -4.47
N GLY A 207 9.44 10.74 -4.81
CA GLY A 207 8.44 11.52 -4.11
C GLY A 207 7.55 12.31 -5.05
N TYR A 208 6.25 12.22 -4.78
CA TYR A 208 5.21 13.07 -5.34
C TYR A 208 4.46 13.74 -4.17
N PRO A 209 5.01 14.85 -3.66
CA PRO A 209 4.45 15.53 -2.50
C PRO A 209 3.11 16.21 -2.82
N ARG A 210 2.41 16.66 -1.77
CA ARG A 210 1.39 17.70 -1.92
C ARG A 210 2.05 19.02 -2.34
N ASP A 211 1.29 19.87 -3.01
CA ASP A 211 1.69 21.23 -3.33
C ASP A 211 0.53 22.20 -3.08
N ALA A 212 0.80 23.51 -3.17
CA ALA A 212 -0.20 24.55 -2.96
C ALA A 212 -1.48 24.38 -3.81
N LYS A 213 -1.40 23.73 -4.98
CA LYS A 213 -2.55 23.47 -5.87
C LYS A 213 -3.22 22.13 -5.54
N SER A 214 -2.43 21.13 -5.17
CA SER A 214 -2.82 19.74 -4.94
C SER A 214 -2.55 19.37 -3.48
N LYS A 215 -3.41 19.89 -2.59
CA LYS A 215 -3.23 19.74 -1.12
C LYS A 215 -3.21 18.29 -0.64
N ASN A 216 -3.88 17.39 -1.37
CA ASN A 216 -3.93 15.96 -1.09
C ASN A 216 -2.97 15.16 -2.00
N GLY A 217 -1.99 15.81 -2.63
CA GLY A 217 -1.17 15.18 -3.67
C GLY A 217 -1.93 14.99 -4.99
N LYS A 218 -1.24 14.39 -5.96
CA LYS A 218 -1.76 14.20 -7.33
C LYS A 218 -2.05 12.74 -7.67
N LEU A 219 -1.29 11.82 -7.09
CA LEU A 219 -1.40 10.38 -7.35
C LEU A 219 -2.59 9.80 -6.60
N ARG A 220 -3.22 8.77 -7.16
CA ARG A 220 -4.40 8.11 -6.58
C ARG A 220 -3.99 6.93 -5.73
N LEU A 221 -4.65 6.85 -4.57
CA LEU A 221 -4.35 5.85 -3.57
C LEU A 221 -4.48 4.43 -4.13
N LEU A 222 -5.61 4.11 -4.75
CA LEU A 222 -5.97 2.72 -5.06
C LEU A 222 -5.20 2.10 -6.23
N TYR A 223 -4.89 2.87 -7.28
CA TYR A 223 -4.32 2.33 -8.51
C TYR A 223 -2.94 2.92 -8.87
N GLU A 224 -2.40 3.81 -8.03
CA GLU A 224 -1.02 4.31 -8.17
C GLU A 224 -0.23 4.05 -6.89
N CYS A 225 -0.66 4.59 -5.75
CA CYS A 225 0.14 4.58 -4.52
C CYS A 225 0.17 3.22 -3.82
N ALA A 226 -0.98 2.60 -3.61
CA ALA A 226 -1.09 1.33 -2.88
C ALA A 226 -0.44 0.16 -3.62
N PRO A 227 -0.64 -0.05 -4.95
CA PRO A 227 0.03 -1.13 -5.66
C PRO A 227 1.55 -1.00 -5.63
N MET A 228 2.08 0.22 -5.83
CA MET A 228 3.53 0.47 -5.78
C MET A 228 4.07 0.25 -4.37
N SER A 229 3.34 0.69 -3.34
CA SER A 229 3.74 0.49 -1.94
C SER A 229 3.75 -0.98 -1.56
N PHE A 230 2.82 -1.79 -2.06
CA PHE A 230 2.86 -3.24 -1.81
C PHE A 230 4.09 -3.89 -2.45
N ILE A 231 4.44 -3.51 -3.68
CA ILE A 231 5.66 -4.01 -4.34
C ILE A 231 6.91 -3.60 -3.56
N VAL A 232 7.05 -2.32 -3.17
CA VAL A 232 8.28 -1.88 -2.50
C VAL A 232 8.46 -2.54 -1.14
N GLU A 233 7.39 -2.74 -0.38
CA GLU A 233 7.46 -3.38 0.93
C GLU A 233 7.82 -4.86 0.81
N GLN A 234 7.33 -5.54 -0.23
CA GLN A 234 7.74 -6.91 -0.57
C GLN A 234 9.21 -7.00 -0.99
N ALA A 235 9.77 -5.92 -1.54
CA ALA A 235 11.19 -5.79 -1.82
C ALA A 235 12.04 -5.31 -0.62
N GLY A 236 11.43 -5.06 0.55
CA GLY A 236 12.14 -4.60 1.76
C GLY A 236 12.28 -3.08 1.91
N GLY A 237 11.63 -2.29 1.05
CA GLY A 237 11.58 -0.83 1.14
C GLY A 237 10.38 -0.31 1.91
N LYS A 238 10.03 0.95 1.67
CA LYS A 238 8.96 1.65 2.40
C LYS A 238 8.13 2.55 1.47
N GLY A 239 6.82 2.59 1.68
CA GLY A 239 5.89 3.54 1.06
C GLY A 239 5.12 4.33 2.13
N SER A 240 5.17 5.66 2.04
CA SER A 240 4.61 6.59 3.03
C SER A 240 3.91 7.77 2.35
N ASP A 241 2.89 8.34 2.98
CA ASP A 241 2.31 9.64 2.57
C ASP A 241 3.04 10.84 3.20
N GLY A 242 4.13 10.56 3.93
CA GLY A 242 4.94 11.50 4.68
C GLY A 242 4.66 11.46 6.19
N HIS A 243 3.53 10.88 6.61
CA HIS A 243 3.12 10.81 8.03
C HIS A 243 2.72 9.39 8.44
N GLN A 244 2.13 8.61 7.53
CA GLN A 244 1.69 7.23 7.77
C GLN A 244 2.00 6.33 6.57
N ARG A 245 1.99 5.02 6.82
CA ARG A 245 2.18 4.00 5.79
C ARG A 245 1.02 4.01 4.80
N VAL A 246 1.34 4.02 3.50
CA VAL A 246 0.33 4.13 2.42
C VAL A 246 -0.71 2.99 2.45
N LEU A 247 -0.28 1.78 2.77
CA LEU A 247 -1.17 0.61 2.83
C LEU A 247 -2.10 0.59 4.05
N ASP A 248 -1.87 1.46 5.03
CA ASP A 248 -2.74 1.59 6.20
C ASP A 248 -3.83 2.67 6.01
N ILE A 249 -3.75 3.43 4.92
CA ILE A 249 -4.72 4.49 4.59
C ILE A 249 -6.06 3.83 4.22
N GLN A 250 -7.11 4.13 4.99
CA GLN A 250 -8.46 3.72 4.66
C GLN A 250 -9.03 4.62 3.56
N PRO A 251 -9.32 4.09 2.36
CA PRO A 251 -9.85 4.90 1.27
C PRO A 251 -11.29 5.33 1.56
N THR A 252 -11.61 6.59 1.29
CA THR A 252 -12.97 7.13 1.37
C THR A 252 -13.68 7.20 0.03
N GLU A 253 -12.91 7.23 -1.07
CA GLU A 253 -13.42 7.31 -2.45
C GLU A 253 -12.45 6.63 -3.43
N ILE A 254 -12.96 6.21 -4.60
CA ILE A 254 -12.17 5.47 -5.60
C ILE A 254 -11.03 6.33 -6.18
N HIS A 255 -11.29 7.63 -6.35
CA HIS A 255 -10.33 8.57 -6.94
C HIS A 255 -9.53 9.37 -5.90
N GLN A 256 -9.50 8.89 -4.65
CA GLN A 256 -8.81 9.57 -3.56
C GLN A 256 -7.35 9.78 -3.92
N ARG A 257 -6.87 11.01 -3.74
CA ARG A 257 -5.47 11.36 -3.93
C ARG A 257 -4.72 11.38 -2.61
N VAL A 258 -3.47 10.96 -2.65
CA VAL A 258 -2.54 11.05 -1.53
C VAL A 258 -1.15 11.49 -2.02
N PRO A 259 -0.36 12.19 -1.19
CA PRO A 259 1.08 12.27 -1.40
C PRO A 259 1.71 10.89 -1.38
N LEU A 260 2.82 10.70 -2.09
CA LEU A 260 3.55 9.44 -2.10
C LEU A 260 5.05 9.69 -1.96
N TYR A 261 5.68 9.02 -1.01
CA TYR A 261 7.12 8.89 -0.85
C TYR A 261 7.46 7.42 -0.75
N ILE A 262 8.27 6.92 -1.68
CA ILE A 262 8.48 5.49 -1.85
C ILE A 262 9.92 5.19 -2.26
N GLY A 263 10.49 4.13 -1.70
CA GLY A 263 11.83 3.67 -2.07
C GLY A 263 12.55 2.97 -0.94
N SER A 264 13.87 3.20 -0.88
CA SER A 264 14.77 2.69 0.15
C SER A 264 14.29 3.07 1.54
N LYS A 265 14.21 2.09 2.44
CA LYS A 265 13.63 2.27 3.78
C LYS A 265 14.29 3.42 4.55
N GLU A 266 15.62 3.49 4.55
CA GLU A 266 16.36 4.52 5.29
C GLU A 266 16.13 5.93 4.70
N GLU A 267 15.93 6.04 3.38
CA GLU A 267 15.69 7.33 2.71
C GLU A 267 14.28 7.85 2.99
N VAL A 268 13.28 6.98 3.01
CA VAL A 268 11.90 7.36 3.36
C VAL A 268 11.80 7.74 4.83
N GLU A 269 12.44 6.99 5.74
CA GLU A 269 12.49 7.33 7.16
C GLU A 269 13.26 8.63 7.42
N LYS A 270 14.31 8.91 6.63
CA LYS A 270 15.00 10.21 6.67
C LYS A 270 14.04 11.33 6.29
N LEU A 271 13.29 11.20 5.19
CA LEU A 271 12.31 12.20 4.76
C LEU A 271 11.21 12.43 5.79
N GLU A 272 10.64 11.37 6.38
CA GLU A 272 9.60 11.48 7.42
C GLU A 272 10.07 12.33 8.61
N LYS A 273 11.35 12.24 9.01
CA LYS A 273 11.91 13.06 10.09
C LYS A 273 11.95 14.56 9.76
N TYR A 274 12.07 14.92 8.48
CA TYR A 274 11.97 16.32 8.06
C TYR A 274 10.53 16.81 8.06
N LEU A 275 9.59 15.94 7.72
CA LEU A 275 8.17 16.28 7.61
C LEU A 275 7.44 16.30 8.98
N ALA A 276 8.00 15.64 10.00
CA ALA A 276 7.48 15.57 11.36
C ALA A 276 7.43 16.92 12.10
#